data_AF-A0A932MK95-F1
#
_entry.id   AF-A0A932MK95-F1
#
_cell.length_a   1.000
_cell.length_b   1.000
_cell.length_c   1.000
_cell.angle_alpha   90.00
_cell.angle_beta   90.00
_cell.angle_gamma   90.00
#
_symmetry.space_group_name_H-M   'P 1'
#
loop_
_entity.id
_entity.type
_entity.pdbx_description
1 polymer ?
#
loop_
_entity_poly.entity_id
_entity_poly.type
_entity_poly.pdbx_seq_one_letter_code
_entity_poly.pdbx_strand_id
1 'polypeptide(L)'
;LSSDPPMNWRMSALDHVALISNSDSHSLQRIGREANMFDTELSYDGIIAAIKEGAPTKREAPEAPVIARSETTKQSHNNVRLPQPAVTGFAMTPDKGEGKTARFLGTIDFFPEEGRYHYDGHRLCGIMWTPEETKKHSGICPKCGQKVTVGVLNRVAGLADRKEGYRDARRPPYWNLVPLDEIIGEALDVGPKSKAVQKEYQKLIVAFGSELAASLDVSIPKLATVAMPEVAEGIERMRSGKVSITPGYDGEYGIVKMFSAKDRKRHEQQSKLF
;
A
#
# COMPACT_ATOMS: atom_id res chain seq x y z
N LEU A 1 -9.69 5.05 -9.31
CA LEU A 1 -8.35 5.60 -9.57
C LEU A 1 -7.65 5.62 -8.22
N SER A 2 -6.48 5.00 -8.08
CA SER A 2 -5.76 4.97 -6.78
C SER A 2 -4.41 5.64 -6.95
N SER A 3 -4.06 6.49 -5.99
CA SER A 3 -2.78 7.18 -5.86
C SER A 3 -2.46 7.21 -4.37
N ASP A 4 -1.24 6.87 -4.02
CA ASP A 4 -0.80 6.86 -2.62
C ASP A 4 -0.16 8.21 -2.22
N PRO A 5 0.18 8.40 -0.94
CA PRO A 5 0.83 9.62 -0.49
C PRO A 5 2.14 9.95 -1.24
N PRO A 6 3.09 9.02 -1.50
CA PRO A 6 4.27 9.28 -2.34
C PRO A 6 3.95 9.85 -3.73
N MET A 7 2.94 9.32 -4.42
CA MET A 7 2.50 9.87 -5.71
C MET A 7 2.03 11.32 -5.54
N ASN A 8 1.28 11.61 -4.48
CA ASN A 8 0.69 12.92 -4.23
C ASN A 8 1.69 13.96 -3.72
N TRP A 9 2.70 13.56 -2.94
CA TRP A 9 3.74 14.47 -2.42
C TRP A 9 4.58 15.11 -3.53
N ARG A 10 4.51 14.57 -4.74
CA ARG A 10 5.15 15.12 -5.93
C ARG A 10 4.55 16.45 -6.43
N MET A 11 3.42 16.88 -5.85
CA MET A 11 2.73 18.13 -6.21
C MET A 11 2.81 19.13 -5.05
N SER A 12 3.60 20.20 -5.18
CA SER A 12 3.73 21.24 -4.14
C SER A 12 2.42 21.93 -3.80
N ALA A 13 1.48 21.97 -4.74
CA ALA A 13 0.12 22.46 -4.52
C ALA A 13 -0.59 21.73 -3.36
N LEU A 14 -0.18 20.50 -3.01
CA LEU A 14 -0.78 19.71 -1.93
C LEU A 14 -0.07 19.85 -0.58
N ASP A 15 0.92 20.74 -0.44
CA ASP A 15 1.71 20.89 0.81
C ASP A 15 0.94 21.40 2.02
N HIS A 16 -0.18 22.07 1.77
CA HIS A 16 -1.00 22.69 2.80
C HIS A 16 -2.29 21.90 3.09
N VAL A 17 -2.37 20.66 2.61
CA VAL A 17 -3.52 19.78 2.85
C VAL A 17 -3.08 18.47 3.48
N ALA A 18 -3.89 17.98 4.42
CA ALA A 18 -3.79 16.63 4.94
C ALA A 18 -4.32 15.65 3.88
N LEU A 19 -3.62 14.53 3.69
CA LEU A 19 -4.07 13.45 2.83
C LEU A 19 -4.77 12.42 3.71
N ILE A 20 -6.03 12.10 3.38
CA ILE A 20 -6.80 11.04 4.02
C ILE A 20 -7.05 9.92 3.01
N SER A 21 -7.13 8.69 3.51
CA SER A 21 -7.33 7.49 2.69
C SER A 21 -8.58 6.76 3.15
N ASN A 22 -9.49 6.44 2.22
CA ASN A 22 -10.83 5.98 2.56
C ASN A 22 -11.29 4.90 1.59
N SER A 23 -11.80 3.80 2.13
CA SER A 23 -12.16 2.62 1.34
C SER A 23 -13.14 2.84 0.18
N ASP A 24 -13.99 3.87 0.20
CA ASP A 24 -15.11 4.04 -0.74
C ASP A 24 -15.91 2.72 -0.88
N SER A 25 -16.24 2.13 0.27
CA SER A 25 -16.75 0.77 0.33
C SER A 25 -18.22 0.69 -0.10
N HIS A 26 -18.49 -0.23 -1.03
CA HIS A 26 -19.83 -0.58 -1.51
C HIS A 26 -20.24 -2.00 -1.10
N SER A 27 -19.42 -2.67 -0.28
CA SER A 27 -19.72 -3.99 0.27
C SER A 27 -18.99 -4.22 1.59
N LEU A 28 -19.58 -5.02 2.49
CA LEU A 28 -18.99 -5.24 3.82
C LEU A 28 -17.56 -5.79 3.76
N GLN A 29 -17.26 -6.64 2.77
CA GLN A 29 -15.94 -7.25 2.59
C GLN A 29 -14.88 -6.25 2.10
N ARG A 30 -15.30 -5.05 1.69
CA ARG A 30 -14.41 -3.97 1.25
C ARG A 30 -14.38 -2.83 2.27
N ILE A 31 -14.89 -3.00 3.49
CA ILE A 31 -14.75 -1.97 4.51
C ILE A 31 -13.30 -1.92 5.03
N GLY A 32 -12.79 -0.71 5.31
CA GLY A 32 -11.47 -0.55 5.94
C GLY A 32 -10.28 -0.97 5.07
N ARG A 33 -10.51 -1.24 3.77
CA ARG A 33 -9.47 -1.56 2.80
C ARG A 33 -8.45 -0.41 2.67
N GLU A 34 -8.93 0.83 2.73
CA GLU A 34 -8.12 2.00 3.09
C GLU A 34 -8.67 2.61 4.37
N ALA A 35 -7.78 3.16 5.18
CA ALA A 35 -8.14 3.72 6.48
C ALA A 35 -7.20 4.86 6.90
N ASN A 36 -7.60 5.54 7.97
CA ASN A 36 -6.88 6.63 8.59
C ASN A 36 -6.60 6.26 10.05
N MET A 37 -5.39 6.55 10.53
CA MET A 37 -5.01 6.34 11.93
C MET A 37 -5.04 7.66 12.70
N PHE A 38 -5.78 7.67 13.80
CA PHE A 38 -5.95 8.85 14.67
C PHE A 38 -5.62 8.49 16.12
N ASP A 39 -4.95 9.39 16.83
CA ASP A 39 -4.85 9.39 18.29
C ASP A 39 -5.59 10.63 18.80
N THR A 40 -6.87 10.44 19.10
CA THR A 40 -7.82 11.49 19.46
C THR A 40 -9.03 10.88 20.15
N GLU A 41 -9.88 11.72 20.74
CA GLU A 41 -11.20 11.31 21.20
C GLU A 41 -12.04 10.86 19.99
N LEU A 42 -12.83 9.78 20.13
CA LEU A 42 -13.77 9.34 19.11
C LEU A 42 -15.00 10.27 19.08
N SER A 43 -14.77 11.50 18.64
CA SER A 43 -15.75 12.56 18.42
C SER A 43 -15.49 13.20 17.06
N TYR A 44 -16.51 13.82 16.47
CA TYR A 44 -16.34 14.57 15.22
C TYR A 44 -15.27 15.65 15.36
N ASP A 45 -15.30 16.41 16.46
CA ASP A 45 -14.35 17.48 16.73
C ASP A 45 -12.93 16.95 16.93
N GLY A 46 -12.79 15.82 17.65
CA GLY A 46 -11.50 15.15 17.82
C GLY A 46 -10.89 14.68 16.50
N ILE A 47 -11.69 14.11 15.59
CA ILE A 47 -11.22 13.66 14.28
C ILE A 47 -10.86 14.85 13.39
N ILE A 48 -11.71 15.88 13.34
CA ILE A 48 -11.47 17.07 12.51
C ILE A 48 -10.24 17.84 13.00
N ALA A 49 -10.03 17.95 14.31
CA ALA A 49 -8.85 18.56 14.88
C ALA A 49 -7.58 17.80 14.45
N ALA A 50 -7.59 16.47 14.53
CA ALA A 50 -6.48 15.63 14.07
C ALA A 50 -6.20 15.81 12.57
N ILE A 51 -7.23 15.79 11.71
CA ILE A 51 -7.06 16.00 10.27
C ILE A 51 -6.43 17.37 9.97
N LYS A 52 -6.86 18.43 10.67
CA LYS A 52 -6.29 19.78 10.50
C LYS A 52 -4.83 19.86 10.96
N GLU A 53 -4.44 19.10 11.97
CA GLU A 53 -3.05 18.99 12.45
C GLU A 53 -2.16 18.22 11.46
N GLY A 54 -2.74 17.24 10.75
CA GLY A 54 -2.04 16.41 9.77
C GLY A 54 -1.51 17.12 8.51
N ALA A 55 -1.87 18.39 8.29
CA ALA A 55 -1.35 19.20 7.19
C ALA A 55 -0.03 19.87 7.61
N PRO A 56 1.08 19.71 6.86
CA PRO A 56 2.33 20.42 7.16
C PRO A 56 2.10 21.93 7.25
N THR A 57 2.57 22.55 8.33
CA THR A 57 2.43 23.99 8.48
C THR A 57 3.31 24.72 7.44
N LYS A 58 2.77 25.76 6.80
CA LYS A 58 3.45 26.52 5.73
C LYS A 58 4.76 27.19 6.16
N ARG A 59 5.05 27.31 7.45
CA ARG A 59 6.04 28.27 7.96
C ARG A 59 7.49 27.86 7.75
N GLU A 60 7.80 26.58 7.56
CA GLU A 60 9.19 26.11 7.45
C GLU A 60 9.27 24.91 6.49
N ALA A 61 9.20 25.15 5.17
CA ALA A 61 9.61 24.11 4.23
C ALA A 61 11.11 23.82 4.46
N PRO A 62 11.53 22.59 4.77
CA PRO A 62 12.93 22.30 5.01
C PRO A 62 13.74 22.60 3.74
N GLU A 63 14.89 23.26 3.91
CA GLU A 63 15.90 23.34 2.87
C GLU A 63 16.47 21.94 2.64
N ALA A 64 16.26 21.46 1.41
CA ALA A 64 16.71 20.20 0.81
C ALA A 64 15.85 18.92 1.10
N PRO A 65 15.44 18.18 0.04
CA PRO A 65 14.67 16.95 0.16
C PRO A 65 15.52 15.77 0.66
N VAL A 66 14.92 14.92 1.49
CA VAL A 66 15.46 13.57 1.74
C VAL A 66 15.08 12.70 0.54
N ILE A 67 15.96 12.66 -0.46
CA ILE A 67 15.87 11.65 -1.53
C ILE A 67 16.27 10.33 -0.88
N ALA A 68 15.33 9.42 -0.68
CA ALA A 68 15.64 8.08 -0.24
C ALA A 68 16.47 7.40 -1.34
N ARG A 69 17.78 7.23 -1.12
CA ARG A 69 18.65 6.51 -2.05
C ARG A 69 18.25 5.04 -2.03
N SER A 70 17.64 4.54 -3.11
CA SER A 70 17.77 3.13 -3.47
C SER A 70 18.91 3.02 -4.49
N GLU A 71 19.86 2.15 -4.20
CA GLU A 71 20.98 1.88 -5.09
C GLU A 71 20.46 1.35 -6.43
N THR A 72 20.87 1.99 -7.51
CA THR A 72 20.50 1.63 -8.88
C THR A 72 21.17 0.34 -9.30
N THR A 73 20.43 -0.78 -9.25
CA THR A 73 20.73 -1.95 -10.09
C THR A 73 19.80 -1.93 -11.29
N LYS A 74 20.37 -1.69 -12.46
CA LYS A 74 19.68 -1.83 -13.75
C LYS A 74 19.28 -3.29 -13.94
N GLN A 75 18.05 -3.69 -13.63
CA GLN A 75 17.31 -4.78 -14.30
C GLN A 75 15.90 -5.00 -13.70
N SER A 76 14.92 -5.12 -14.61
CA SER A 76 13.55 -5.63 -14.45
C SER A 76 12.71 -5.13 -13.26
N HIS A 77 11.87 -4.12 -13.49
CA HIS A 77 10.50 -3.91 -12.96
C HIS A 77 10.22 -4.11 -11.45
N ASN A 78 11.23 -4.35 -10.63
CA ASN A 78 11.12 -4.56 -9.20
C ASN A 78 11.32 -3.21 -8.53
N ASN A 79 10.23 -2.48 -8.37
CA ASN A 79 10.18 -1.32 -7.50
C ASN A 79 10.38 -1.80 -6.05
N VAL A 80 11.63 -1.87 -5.59
CA VAL A 80 11.94 -2.07 -4.18
C VAL A 80 11.40 -0.84 -3.43
N ARG A 81 10.25 -1.01 -2.77
CA ARG A 81 9.64 0.06 -1.97
C ARG A 81 10.45 0.24 -0.68
N LEU A 82 10.41 1.45 -0.15
CA LEU A 82 11.00 1.69 1.17
C LEU A 82 10.25 0.86 2.22
N PRO A 83 10.96 0.36 3.25
CA PRO A 83 10.32 -0.31 4.36
C PRO A 83 9.30 0.62 5.01
N GLN A 84 8.13 0.08 5.33
CA GLN A 84 7.07 0.84 5.99
C GLN A 84 7.49 1.11 7.45
N PRO A 85 7.14 2.27 8.03
CA PRO A 85 7.41 2.50 9.45
C PRO A 85 6.69 1.45 10.28
N ALA A 86 7.27 1.03 11.41
CA ALA A 86 6.59 0.11 12.30
C ALA A 86 5.29 0.73 12.82
N VAL A 87 4.20 -0.03 12.79
CA VAL A 87 2.98 0.34 13.51
C VAL A 87 3.03 -0.32 14.87
N THR A 88 2.80 0.46 15.92
CA THR A 88 2.67 -0.06 17.28
C THR A 88 1.49 0.60 17.99
N GLY A 89 0.75 -0.21 18.74
CA GLY A 89 -0.31 0.27 19.62
C GLY A 89 -1.61 0.58 18.90
N PHE A 90 -2.09 -0.32 18.02
CA PHE A 90 -3.49 -0.28 17.60
C PHE A 90 -4.40 -0.51 18.82
N ALA A 91 -4.77 0.57 19.50
CA ALA A 91 -5.88 0.54 20.43
C ALA A 91 -7.17 0.61 19.61
N MET A 92 -7.76 -0.55 19.30
CA MET A 92 -9.11 -0.64 18.72
C MET A 92 -10.20 -0.17 19.70
N THR A 93 -9.86 -0.01 20.98
CA THR A 93 -10.74 0.60 21.98
C THR A 93 -10.57 2.12 21.94
N PRO A 94 -11.64 2.88 21.66
CA PRO A 94 -11.61 4.33 21.78
C PRO A 94 -11.24 4.69 23.22
N ASP A 95 -10.12 5.37 23.40
CA ASP A 95 -9.80 5.95 24.68
C ASP A 95 -10.74 7.15 24.88
N LYS A 96 -11.50 7.13 25.97
CA LYS A 96 -12.43 8.22 26.34
C LYS A 96 -11.71 9.47 26.84
N GLY A 97 -10.38 9.51 26.75
CA GLY A 97 -9.50 10.51 27.34
C GLY A 97 -9.91 11.94 27.06
N GLU A 98 -10.66 12.52 28.00
CA GLU A 98 -10.88 13.96 28.12
C GLU A 98 -9.52 14.66 28.16
N GLY A 99 -9.27 15.58 27.23
CA GLY A 99 -8.03 16.37 27.18
C GLY A 99 -6.87 15.78 26.35
N LYS A 100 -7.10 14.74 25.53
CA LYS A 100 -6.07 14.27 24.58
C LYS A 100 -5.77 15.30 23.49
N THR A 101 -4.49 15.41 23.12
CA THR A 101 -4.08 16.11 21.90
C THR A 101 -4.52 15.31 20.68
N ALA A 102 -5.33 15.91 19.81
CA ALA A 102 -5.78 15.29 18.57
C ALA A 102 -4.65 15.21 17.55
N ARG A 103 -4.21 14.00 17.19
CA ARG A 103 -3.08 13.76 16.27
C ARG A 103 -3.47 12.87 15.11
N PHE A 104 -3.06 13.25 13.89
CA PHE A 104 -3.20 12.39 12.73
C PHE A 104 -1.93 11.56 12.52
N LEU A 105 -2.05 10.25 12.70
CA LEU A 105 -0.90 9.35 12.70
C LEU A 105 -0.50 8.88 11.29
N GLY A 106 -1.40 8.95 10.31
CA GLY A 106 -1.12 8.56 8.93
C GLY A 106 -2.24 7.79 8.26
N THR A 107 -1.96 7.26 7.07
CA THR A 107 -2.92 6.55 6.22
C THR A 107 -2.52 5.10 5.98
N ILE A 108 -3.52 4.23 5.82
CA ILE A 108 -3.36 2.86 5.35
C ILE A 108 -3.98 2.81 3.96
N ASP A 109 -3.17 2.50 2.97
CA ASP A 109 -3.47 2.55 1.55
C ASP A 109 -3.23 1.18 0.90
N PHE A 110 -3.82 0.91 -0.25
CA PHE A 110 -3.36 -0.22 -1.08
C PHE A 110 -2.01 0.07 -1.72
N PHE A 111 -1.52 -0.93 -2.44
CA PHE A 111 -0.61 -0.69 -3.53
C PHE A 111 -1.39 -0.06 -4.70
N PRO A 112 -1.16 1.24 -5.04
CA PRO A 112 -1.85 1.87 -6.17
C PRO A 112 -1.60 1.14 -7.50
N GLU A 113 -0.50 0.40 -7.58
CA GLU A 113 -0.13 -0.47 -8.70
C GLU A 113 -1.14 -1.59 -8.96
N GLU A 114 -1.92 -2.02 -7.96
CA GLU A 114 -3.01 -2.98 -8.15
C GLU A 114 -4.17 -2.38 -8.96
N GLY A 115 -4.24 -1.05 -9.05
CA GLY A 115 -5.26 -0.34 -9.80
C GLY A 115 -5.26 -0.70 -11.28
N ARG A 116 -6.45 -0.93 -11.84
CA ARG A 116 -6.69 -1.31 -13.26
C ARG A 116 -6.11 -0.37 -14.33
N TYR A 117 -5.76 0.84 -13.94
CA TYR A 117 -5.32 1.91 -14.82
C TYR A 117 -4.12 2.62 -14.18
N HIS A 118 -3.24 1.89 -13.50
CA HIS A 118 -2.08 2.52 -12.84
C HIS A 118 -1.07 3.00 -13.89
N TYR A 119 -0.59 2.08 -14.74
CA TYR A 119 0.28 2.39 -15.87
C TYR A 119 -0.51 2.71 -17.12
N ASP A 120 0.14 3.38 -18.06
CA ASP A 120 -0.41 3.55 -19.40
C ASP A 120 -0.43 2.20 -20.12
N GLY A 121 -1.47 1.93 -20.89
CA GLY A 121 -1.71 0.58 -21.34
C GLY A 121 -2.38 0.45 -22.69
N HIS A 122 -2.04 -0.63 -23.40
CA HIS A 122 -2.86 -1.17 -24.48
C HIS A 122 -2.88 -2.68 -24.36
N ARG A 123 -3.87 -3.19 -23.64
CA ARG A 123 -4.04 -4.57 -23.17
C ARG A 123 -4.00 -5.58 -24.32
N LEU A 124 -4.73 -5.32 -25.39
CA LEU A 124 -4.80 -6.21 -26.56
C LEU A 124 -3.42 -6.41 -27.22
N CYS A 125 -2.51 -5.45 -27.04
CA CYS A 125 -1.15 -5.50 -27.55
C CYS A 125 -0.12 -5.86 -26.48
N GLY A 126 -0.51 -6.04 -25.21
CA GLY A 126 0.40 -6.25 -24.09
C GLY A 126 1.40 -5.12 -23.90
N ILE A 127 1.00 -3.88 -24.21
CA ILE A 127 1.81 -2.69 -23.96
C ILE A 127 1.44 -2.16 -22.58
N MET A 128 2.45 -1.99 -21.73
CA MET A 128 2.36 -1.43 -20.39
C MET A 128 3.55 -0.50 -20.22
N TRP A 129 3.29 0.79 -19.98
CA TRP A 129 4.32 1.83 -20.01
C TRP A 129 4.27 2.73 -18.79
N THR A 130 5.47 3.11 -18.36
CA THR A 130 5.71 4.27 -17.51
C THR A 130 5.41 5.58 -18.26
N PRO A 131 5.19 6.70 -17.55
CA PRO A 131 4.96 8.00 -18.19
C PRO A 131 6.09 8.39 -19.17
N GLU A 132 7.35 8.06 -18.82
CA GLU A 132 8.52 8.32 -19.63
C GLU A 132 8.51 7.49 -20.93
N GLU A 133 8.11 6.23 -20.87
CA GLU A 133 7.96 5.37 -22.05
C GLU A 133 6.84 5.86 -22.97
N THR A 134 5.68 6.21 -22.40
CA THR A 134 4.58 6.80 -23.16
C THR A 134 5.01 8.06 -23.89
N LYS A 135 5.80 8.93 -23.24
CA LYS A 135 6.35 10.14 -23.88
C LYS A 135 7.30 9.80 -25.03
N LYS A 136 8.17 8.78 -24.88
CA LYS A 136 9.07 8.32 -25.95
C LYS A 136 8.32 7.77 -27.17
N HIS A 137 7.16 7.17 -26.95
CA HIS A 137 6.31 6.61 -28.01
C HIS A 137 5.16 7.54 -28.44
N SER A 138 5.16 8.81 -28.01
CA SER A 138 4.10 9.78 -28.29
C SER A 138 2.69 9.30 -27.93
N GLY A 139 2.57 8.38 -26.98
CA GLY A 139 1.31 7.73 -26.59
C GLY A 139 0.70 6.82 -27.66
N ILE A 140 1.46 6.42 -28.69
CA ILE A 140 0.99 5.58 -29.78
C ILE A 140 1.58 4.17 -29.66
N CYS A 141 0.70 3.17 -29.61
CA CYS A 141 1.08 1.77 -29.55
C CYS A 141 1.85 1.36 -30.82
N PRO A 142 3.10 0.85 -30.74
CA PRO A 142 3.89 0.48 -31.92
C PRO A 142 3.35 -0.75 -32.64
N LYS A 143 2.50 -1.56 -31.98
CA LYS A 143 1.96 -2.80 -32.57
C LYS A 143 0.75 -2.55 -33.48
N CYS A 144 -0.08 -1.55 -33.17
CA CYS A 144 -1.35 -1.34 -33.87
C CYS A 144 -1.63 0.12 -34.28
N GLY A 145 -0.79 1.07 -33.87
CA GLY A 145 -0.94 2.50 -34.18
C GLY A 145 -2.03 3.23 -33.39
N GLN A 146 -2.76 2.55 -32.50
CA GLN A 146 -3.78 3.17 -31.65
C GLN A 146 -3.15 3.90 -30.45
N LYS A 147 -3.89 4.88 -29.90
CA LYS A 147 -3.48 5.54 -28.65
C LYS A 147 -3.55 4.55 -27.48
N VAL A 148 -2.59 4.63 -26.58
CA VAL A 148 -2.65 3.90 -25.31
C VAL A 148 -3.65 4.56 -24.36
N THR A 149 -4.30 3.76 -23.52
CA THR A 149 -5.09 4.23 -22.38
C THR A 149 -4.15 4.86 -21.36
N VAL A 150 -4.39 6.13 -21.02
CA VAL A 150 -3.57 6.87 -20.04
C VAL A 150 -3.93 6.44 -18.62
N GLY A 151 -2.93 6.03 -17.85
CA GLY A 151 -3.04 5.62 -16.47
C GLY A 151 -2.87 6.76 -15.45
N VAL A 152 -3.13 6.45 -14.19
CA VAL A 152 -3.05 7.38 -13.06
C VAL A 152 -1.62 7.91 -12.89
N LEU A 153 -0.61 7.04 -13.03
CA LEU A 153 0.78 7.44 -12.83
C LEU A 153 1.21 8.52 -13.83
N ASN A 154 0.75 8.43 -15.09
CA ASN A 154 1.01 9.45 -16.09
C ASN A 154 0.31 10.77 -15.74
N ARG A 155 -0.96 10.71 -15.31
CA ARG A 155 -1.66 11.91 -14.85
C ARG A 155 -0.93 12.60 -13.69
N VAL A 156 -0.47 11.83 -12.70
CA VAL A 156 0.34 12.35 -11.59
C VAL A 156 1.64 12.95 -12.11
N ALA A 157 2.37 12.26 -12.98
CA ALA A 157 3.61 12.76 -13.56
C ALA A 157 3.43 14.07 -14.35
N GLY A 158 2.29 14.24 -15.02
CA GLY A 158 1.96 15.47 -15.73
C GLY A 158 1.62 16.67 -14.83
N LEU A 159 1.25 16.43 -13.57
CA LEU A 159 0.96 17.47 -12.57
C LEU A 159 2.12 17.70 -11.59
N ALA A 160 3.03 16.73 -11.48
CA ALA A 160 4.13 16.75 -10.55
C ALA A 160 5.16 17.85 -10.86
N ASP A 161 5.51 18.62 -9.84
CA ASP A 161 6.63 19.57 -9.86
C ASP A 161 7.86 19.04 -9.12
N ARG A 162 7.77 17.83 -8.55
CA ARG A 162 8.87 17.12 -7.88
C ARG A 162 9.07 15.73 -8.46
N LYS A 163 10.30 15.24 -8.33
CA LYS A 163 10.69 13.90 -8.77
C LYS A 163 10.02 12.82 -7.92
N GLU A 164 9.90 11.64 -8.51
CA GLU A 164 9.55 10.42 -7.77
C GLU A 164 10.53 10.18 -6.62
N GLY A 165 10.02 9.65 -5.50
CA GLY A 165 10.78 9.45 -4.28
C GLY A 165 10.94 10.71 -3.40
N TYR A 166 10.35 11.85 -3.78
CA TYR A 166 10.27 13.00 -2.88
C TYR A 166 9.51 12.67 -1.61
N ARG A 167 10.08 13.02 -0.45
CA ARG A 167 9.45 12.85 0.85
C ARG A 167 9.65 14.10 1.71
N ASP A 168 8.58 14.49 2.39
CA ASP A 168 8.59 15.52 3.42
C ASP A 168 8.45 14.86 4.79
N ALA A 169 9.46 15.01 5.65
CA ALA A 169 9.50 14.37 6.96
C ALA A 169 8.41 14.90 7.92
N ARG A 170 7.82 16.06 7.63
CA ARG A 170 6.72 16.64 8.41
C ARG A 170 5.38 15.99 8.11
N ARG A 171 5.26 15.29 6.98
CA ARG A 171 4.02 14.62 6.62
C ARG A 171 3.85 13.35 7.45
N PRO A 172 2.62 13.05 7.89
CA PRO A 172 2.31 11.77 8.49
C PRO A 172 2.76 10.61 7.59
N PRO A 173 3.22 9.49 8.19
CA PRO A 173 3.55 8.29 7.44
C PRO A 173 2.33 7.69 6.74
N TYR A 174 2.62 6.69 5.91
CA TYR A 174 1.61 5.86 5.26
C TYR A 174 2.06 4.40 5.31
N TRP A 175 1.09 3.50 5.18
CA TRP A 175 1.29 2.07 5.15
C TRP A 175 0.58 1.47 3.95
N ASN A 176 1.26 0.57 3.23
CA ASN A 176 0.63 -0.21 2.18
C ASN A 176 0.14 -1.55 2.74
N LEU A 177 -1.13 -1.83 2.53
CA LEU A 177 -1.80 -3.04 2.98
C LEU A 177 -2.18 -3.90 1.77
N VAL A 178 -1.83 -5.18 1.83
CA VAL A 178 -2.48 -6.23 1.04
C VAL A 178 -3.56 -6.84 1.94
N PRO A 179 -4.80 -7.04 1.47
CA PRO A 179 -5.85 -7.70 2.24
C PRO A 179 -5.38 -9.06 2.78
N LEU A 180 -5.74 -9.36 4.03
CA LEU A 180 -5.20 -10.54 4.72
C LEU A 180 -5.61 -11.85 4.04
N ASP A 181 -6.80 -11.92 3.45
CA ASP A 181 -7.24 -13.07 2.66
C ASP A 181 -6.41 -13.28 1.39
N GLU A 182 -5.95 -12.20 0.75
CA GLU A 182 -5.02 -12.25 -0.38
C GLU A 182 -3.63 -12.71 0.05
N ILE A 183 -3.11 -12.23 1.19
CA ILE A 183 -1.85 -12.72 1.77
C ILE A 183 -1.93 -14.22 2.06
N ILE A 184 -2.99 -14.66 2.74
CA ILE A 184 -3.19 -16.08 3.08
C ILE A 184 -3.37 -16.91 1.80
N GLY A 185 -4.15 -16.41 0.84
CA GLY A 185 -4.36 -17.09 -0.44
C GLY A 185 -3.05 -17.33 -1.19
N GLU A 186 -2.20 -16.30 -1.27
CA GLU A 186 -0.90 -16.43 -1.90
C GLU A 186 0.02 -17.39 -1.13
N ALA A 187 0.06 -17.28 0.21
CA ALA A 187 0.90 -18.12 1.07
C ALA A 187 0.53 -19.61 0.96
N LEU A 188 -0.76 -19.91 0.78
CA LEU A 188 -1.28 -21.27 0.65
C LEU A 188 -1.42 -21.77 -0.81
N ASP A 189 -1.04 -20.93 -1.77
CA ASP A 189 -1.21 -21.16 -3.22
C ASP A 189 -2.64 -21.55 -3.62
N VAL A 190 -3.63 -20.87 -3.04
CA VAL A 190 -5.07 -21.05 -3.33
C VAL A 190 -5.77 -19.71 -3.47
N GLY A 191 -6.98 -19.71 -4.03
CA GLY A 191 -7.77 -18.48 -4.13
C GLY A 191 -8.15 -17.90 -2.75
N PRO A 192 -8.22 -16.56 -2.59
CA PRO A 192 -8.54 -15.88 -1.32
C PRO A 192 -9.93 -16.26 -0.75
N LYS A 193 -10.83 -16.73 -1.63
CA LYS A 193 -12.18 -17.19 -1.24
C LYS A 193 -12.24 -18.66 -0.84
N SER A 194 -11.12 -19.36 -0.79
CA SER A 194 -11.10 -20.79 -0.45
C SER A 194 -11.45 -21.04 1.02
N LYS A 195 -11.98 -22.22 1.34
CA LYS A 195 -12.27 -22.62 2.73
C LYS A 195 -11.03 -22.62 3.62
N ALA A 196 -9.87 -22.97 3.06
CA ALA A 196 -8.59 -22.95 3.78
C ALA A 196 -8.22 -21.53 4.20
N VAL A 197 -8.33 -20.56 3.28
CA VAL A 197 -8.08 -19.15 3.57
C VAL A 197 -9.04 -18.62 4.64
N GLN A 198 -10.34 -18.87 4.50
CA GLN A 198 -11.33 -18.37 5.45
C GLN A 198 -11.14 -18.95 6.86
N LYS A 199 -10.73 -20.22 6.97
CA LYS A 199 -10.40 -20.85 8.25
C LYS A 199 -9.20 -20.17 8.91
N GLU A 200 -8.14 -19.92 8.16
CA GLU A 200 -6.93 -19.27 8.66
C GLU A 200 -7.20 -17.80 9.02
N TYR A 201 -7.91 -17.08 8.16
CA TYR A 201 -8.34 -15.70 8.41
C TYR A 201 -9.10 -15.60 9.73
N GLN A 202 -10.15 -16.40 9.91
CA GLN A 202 -10.96 -16.38 11.13
C GLN A 202 -10.14 -16.70 12.38
N LYS A 203 -9.18 -17.63 12.28
CA LYS A 203 -8.27 -17.95 13.39
C LYS A 203 -7.46 -16.73 13.82
N LEU A 204 -6.93 -15.96 12.87
CA LEU A 204 -6.18 -14.73 13.15
C LEU A 204 -7.08 -13.63 13.74
N ILE A 205 -8.29 -13.45 13.22
CA ILE A 205 -9.25 -12.48 13.76
C ILE A 205 -9.63 -12.83 15.21
N VAL A 206 -9.90 -14.09 15.52
CA VAL A 206 -10.21 -14.52 16.90
C VAL A 206 -9.04 -14.27 17.84
N ALA A 207 -7.80 -14.50 17.39
CA ALA A 207 -6.61 -14.34 18.23
C ALA A 207 -6.19 -12.87 18.42
N PHE A 208 -6.39 -12.02 17.42
CA PHE A 208 -5.83 -10.66 17.39
C PHE A 208 -6.90 -9.54 17.28
N GLY A 209 -8.17 -9.91 17.22
CA GLY A 209 -9.34 -9.01 17.24
C GLY A 209 -9.74 -8.46 15.88
N SER A 210 -8.79 -8.11 15.01
CA SER A 210 -9.08 -7.51 13.71
C SER A 210 -8.00 -7.80 12.66
N GLU A 211 -8.36 -7.60 11.40
CA GLU A 211 -7.43 -7.73 10.27
C GLU A 211 -6.29 -6.72 10.37
N LEU A 212 -6.59 -5.44 10.61
CA LEU A 212 -5.57 -4.39 10.72
C LEU A 212 -4.59 -4.67 11.86
N ALA A 213 -5.07 -5.15 13.01
CA ALA A 213 -4.19 -5.53 14.12
C ALA A 213 -3.28 -6.71 13.74
N ALA A 214 -3.83 -7.77 13.14
CA ALA A 214 -3.04 -8.91 12.69
C ALA A 214 -2.00 -8.52 11.61
N SER A 215 -2.41 -7.71 10.64
CA SER A 215 -1.61 -7.34 9.48
C SER A 215 -0.57 -6.27 9.76
N LEU A 216 -0.77 -5.36 10.73
CA LEU A 216 0.11 -4.20 10.95
C LEU A 216 0.69 -4.08 12.37
N ASP A 217 -0.06 -4.42 13.41
CA ASP A 217 0.32 -4.13 14.81
C ASP A 217 1.07 -5.28 15.50
N VAL A 218 0.52 -6.50 15.39
CA VAL A 218 1.00 -7.66 16.16
C VAL A 218 2.44 -7.98 15.76
N SER A 219 3.34 -8.17 16.73
CA SER A 219 4.73 -8.52 16.43
C SER A 219 4.83 -9.87 15.71
N ILE A 220 5.78 -9.99 14.78
CA ILE A 220 5.98 -11.24 14.01
C ILE A 220 6.16 -12.48 14.92
N PRO A 221 6.92 -12.42 16.04
CA PRO A 221 7.01 -13.55 16.96
C PRO A 221 5.66 -13.97 17.56
N LYS A 222 4.80 -13.01 17.92
CA LYS A 222 3.46 -13.29 18.46
C LYS A 222 2.51 -13.78 17.36
N LEU A 223 2.64 -13.28 16.14
CA LEU A 223 1.87 -13.74 14.99
C LEU A 223 2.20 -15.21 14.68
N ALA A 224 3.49 -15.58 14.71
CA ALA A 224 3.98 -16.91 14.40
C ALA A 224 3.56 -18.00 15.41
N THR A 225 3.06 -17.63 16.60
CA THR A 225 2.50 -18.62 17.55
C THR A 225 1.09 -19.08 17.16
N VAL A 226 0.41 -18.35 16.27
CA VAL A 226 -0.97 -18.62 15.87
C VAL A 226 -1.08 -18.89 14.37
N ALA A 227 -0.46 -18.04 13.55
CA ALA A 227 -0.50 -18.11 12.09
C ALA A 227 0.29 -19.30 11.54
N MET A 228 -0.10 -19.79 10.37
CA MET A 228 0.78 -20.66 9.58
C MET A 228 2.10 -19.94 9.27
N PRO A 229 3.26 -20.66 9.26
CA PRO A 229 4.57 -20.04 9.04
C PRO A 229 4.65 -19.19 7.78
N GLU A 230 4.05 -19.67 6.69
CA GLU A 230 4.00 -18.99 5.39
C GLU A 230 3.16 -17.71 5.47
N VAL A 231 2.07 -17.72 6.24
CA VAL A 231 1.23 -16.52 6.44
C VAL A 231 1.96 -15.46 7.27
N ALA A 232 2.66 -15.88 8.33
CA ALA A 232 3.48 -14.98 9.14
C ALA A 232 4.61 -14.33 8.31
N GLU A 233 5.28 -15.13 7.46
CA GLU A 233 6.27 -14.64 6.51
C GLU A 233 5.65 -13.66 5.50
N GLY A 234 4.46 -13.96 4.97
CA GLY A 234 3.75 -13.09 4.03
C GLY A 234 3.47 -11.71 4.62
N ILE A 235 2.99 -11.66 5.86
CA ILE A 235 2.74 -10.40 6.60
C ILE A 235 4.07 -9.66 6.85
N GLU A 236 5.14 -10.35 7.26
CA GLU A 236 6.45 -9.73 7.45
C GLU A 236 7.00 -9.11 6.15
N ARG A 237 6.86 -9.81 5.03
CA ARG A 237 7.28 -9.32 3.71
C ARG A 237 6.50 -8.10 3.28
N MET A 238 5.18 -8.10 3.48
CA MET A 238 4.34 -6.92 3.21
C MET A 238 4.79 -5.72 4.05
N ARG A 239 4.92 -5.88 5.37
CA ARG A 239 5.36 -4.81 6.29
C ARG A 239 6.74 -4.25 5.96
N SER A 240 7.66 -5.12 5.55
CA SER A 240 9.03 -4.73 5.19
C SER A 240 9.16 -4.19 3.76
N GLY A 241 8.07 -4.14 2.98
CA GLY A 241 8.09 -3.70 1.58
C GLY A 241 8.74 -4.69 0.61
N LYS A 242 9.01 -5.93 1.06
CA LYS A 242 9.61 -7.01 0.24
C LYS A 242 8.54 -7.70 -0.60
N VAL A 243 7.94 -6.96 -1.51
CA VAL A 243 6.92 -7.45 -2.45
C VAL A 243 7.37 -7.29 -3.90
N SER A 244 6.89 -8.17 -4.77
CA SER A 244 7.02 -8.06 -6.22
C SER A 244 5.72 -7.53 -6.79
N ILE A 245 5.80 -6.54 -7.67
CA ILE A 245 4.63 -5.83 -8.17
C ILE A 245 4.62 -5.89 -9.69
N THR A 246 3.49 -6.32 -10.25
CA THR A 246 3.17 -6.13 -11.66
C THR A 246 2.03 -5.12 -11.75
N PRO A 247 2.26 -3.90 -12.26
CA PRO A 247 1.24 -2.86 -12.22
C PRO A 247 0.09 -3.17 -13.17
N GLY A 248 -1.11 -2.73 -12.80
CA GLY A 248 -2.30 -2.80 -13.63
C GLY A 248 -2.30 -1.74 -14.71
N TYR A 249 -2.93 -2.06 -15.84
CA TYR A 249 -2.98 -1.20 -17.03
C TYR A 249 -4.21 -1.56 -17.88
N ASP A 250 -4.79 -0.56 -18.55
CA ASP A 250 -5.87 -0.72 -19.54
C ASP A 250 -7.00 -1.70 -19.14
N GLY A 251 -7.45 -1.61 -17.88
CA GLY A 251 -8.57 -2.38 -17.34
C GLY A 251 -8.17 -3.67 -16.60
N GLU A 252 -6.90 -4.08 -16.64
CA GLU A 252 -6.38 -5.24 -15.89
C GLU A 252 -5.84 -4.81 -14.54
N TYR A 253 -6.27 -5.50 -13.47
CA TYR A 253 -5.72 -5.28 -12.14
C TYR A 253 -4.24 -5.66 -12.11
N GLY A 254 -3.46 -4.87 -11.38
CA GLY A 254 -2.11 -5.24 -11.03
C GLY A 254 -2.10 -6.39 -10.04
N ILE A 255 -0.92 -6.94 -9.82
CA ILE A 255 -0.70 -8.07 -8.93
C ILE A 255 0.47 -7.73 -8.01
N VAL A 256 0.23 -7.77 -6.71
CA VAL A 256 1.26 -7.75 -5.67
C VAL A 256 1.49 -9.16 -5.19
N LYS A 257 2.77 -9.57 -5.11
CA LYS A 257 3.19 -10.89 -4.64
C LYS A 257 4.21 -10.77 -3.53
N MET A 258 3.99 -11.51 -2.45
CA MET A 258 4.92 -11.63 -1.34
C MET A 258 5.97 -12.72 -1.60
N PHE A 259 5.66 -13.73 -2.42
CA PHE A 259 6.54 -14.89 -2.62
C PHE A 259 7.08 -15.00 -4.04
N SER A 260 8.39 -15.23 -4.14
CA SER A 260 9.01 -15.62 -5.40
C SER A 260 8.83 -17.12 -5.65
N ALA A 261 9.05 -17.55 -6.90
CA ALA A 261 9.07 -18.98 -7.24
C ALA A 261 10.11 -19.79 -6.43
N LYS A 262 11.19 -19.14 -5.97
CA LYS A 262 12.20 -19.79 -5.11
C LYS A 262 11.68 -20.00 -3.69
N ASP A 263 10.95 -19.03 -3.15
CA ASP A 263 10.36 -19.12 -1.81
C ASP A 263 9.36 -20.27 -1.73
N ARG A 264 8.51 -20.41 -2.76
CA ARG A 264 7.54 -21.50 -2.85
C ARG A 264 8.20 -22.88 -2.86
N LYS A 265 9.29 -23.05 -3.62
CA LYS A 265 10.06 -24.31 -3.62
C LYS A 265 10.65 -24.62 -2.25
N ARG A 266 11.07 -23.61 -1.48
CA ARG A 266 11.56 -23.79 -0.11
C ARG A 266 10.45 -24.27 0.82
N HIS A 267 9.25 -23.70 0.71
CA HIS A 267 8.09 -24.12 1.50
C HIS A 267 7.66 -25.56 1.16
N GLU A 268 7.61 -25.94 -0.12
CA GLU A 268 7.32 -27.32 -0.55
C GLU A 268 8.33 -28.36 -0.03
N GLN A 269 9.58 -27.97 0.15
CA GLN A 269 10.61 -28.84 0.73
C GLN A 269 10.43 -28.97 2.24
N GLN A 270 10.13 -27.86 2.92
CA GLN A 270 9.90 -27.82 4.35
C GLN A 270 8.62 -28.59 4.74
N SER A 271 7.56 -28.52 3.94
CA SER A 271 6.31 -29.26 4.18
C SER A 271 6.44 -30.78 3.96
N LYS A 272 7.50 -31.25 3.29
CA LYS A 272 7.79 -32.69 3.09
C LYS A 272 8.64 -33.29 4.23
N LEU A 273 9.21 -32.45 5.10
CA LEU A 273 10.05 -32.85 6.22
C LEU A 273 9.26 -33.07 7.53
N PHE A 274 7.97 -32.74 7.53
CA PHE A 274 7.02 -32.92 8.63
C PHE A 274 5.80 -33.71 8.16
#